data_AF-A0A5C5YK04-F1
#
_entry.id   AF-A0A5C5YK04-F1
#
_cell.length_a   1.000
_cell.length_b   1.000
_cell.length_c   1.000
_cell.angle_alpha   90.00
_cell.angle_beta   90.00
_cell.angle_gamma   90.00
#
_symmetry.space_group_name_H-M   'P 1'
#
loop_
_entity.id
_entity.type
_entity.pdbx_description
1 polymer ?
#
loop_
_entity_poly.entity_id
_entity_poly.type
_entity_poly.pdbx_seq_one_letter_code
_entity_poly.pdbx_strand_id
1 'polypeptide(L)'
;MNDAEELDTDDESLVAYLDGELSRAERDEIENRLVADDSLRVRLQNLQRSWDLLDWLPSPTLNENSVETTLKLVVADLTGSEGSISTKKPVSLDGLASSAERPSARRLRSTPLLWLGVPLVVAAVVFAVSRWNQSRELTRQVADFPIALDMDAYRLSEKPGLIDDLIAAPRWSSVVGGSITPEVDAAVDLTSPTSLYEESGGRIQTPSSSELAARLKDVPAEQRMIALARWDRFDLLDPRSQATLRDSAERLRASDESAMRLETLRRYIRMREQLSDQTVAQIENGTREERMLAIDAAIGEMISSIGRMTRRNLSEDAIERIDFTVLQLVKSRLDEENSKRGKPSPAQQFLDSIPERFRGDNDRHAHRWFALNTLVRDPNWPRRDDRSKSLQDKVPPLNHRELETIRSMLPSKDLQMLQQYVSDPWIQSIILREWATEAVRRKIRGEAKPLSMAEHYESLPPEQRERLDLAPPEEARKILIEGL
;
A
#
# COMPACT_ATOMS: atom_id res chain seq x y z
N MET A 1 -8.92 -23.76 -38.71
CA MET A 1 -7.61 -23.58 -38.05
C MET A 1 -7.27 -22.10 -38.06
N ASN A 2 -8.13 -21.20 -37.53
CA ASN A 2 -7.84 -19.75 -37.51
C ASN A 2 -8.21 -19.10 -36.18
N ASP A 3 -9.27 -19.53 -35.50
CA ASP A 3 -9.66 -18.85 -34.25
C ASP A 3 -8.59 -19.03 -33.15
N ALA A 4 -8.07 -20.24 -32.91
CA ALA A 4 -7.12 -20.47 -31.81
C ALA A 4 -5.76 -19.74 -31.95
N GLU A 5 -5.31 -19.49 -33.18
CA GLU A 5 -4.01 -18.84 -33.47
C GLU A 5 -4.12 -17.31 -33.39
N GLU A 6 -5.27 -16.76 -33.79
CA GLU A 6 -5.60 -15.32 -33.68
C GLU A 6 -5.84 -14.92 -32.21
N LEU A 7 -6.41 -15.82 -31.41
CA LEU A 7 -6.60 -15.63 -29.96
C LEU A 7 -5.27 -15.49 -29.20
N ASP A 8 -4.26 -16.29 -29.53
CA ASP A 8 -2.96 -16.31 -28.84
C ASP A 8 -2.13 -15.05 -29.17
N THR A 9 -2.20 -14.60 -30.43
CA THR A 9 -1.50 -13.38 -30.89
C THR A 9 -2.10 -12.11 -30.28
N ASP A 10 -3.42 -12.07 -30.14
CA ASP A 10 -4.13 -10.93 -29.52
C ASP A 10 -3.86 -10.85 -28.02
N ASP A 11 -3.84 -11.99 -27.32
CA ASP A 11 -3.55 -12.02 -25.89
C ASP A 11 -2.08 -11.64 -25.60
N GLU A 12 -1.12 -12.07 -26.43
CA GLU A 12 0.29 -11.64 -26.37
C GLU A 12 0.41 -10.11 -26.53
N SER A 13 -0.29 -9.54 -27.50
CA SER A 13 -0.27 -8.10 -27.76
C SER A 13 -0.95 -7.29 -26.65
N LEU A 14 -2.01 -7.82 -26.02
CA LEU A 14 -2.68 -7.19 -24.88
C LEU A 14 -1.83 -7.25 -23.60
N VAL A 15 -1.07 -8.33 -23.39
CA VAL A 15 -0.11 -8.42 -22.28
C VAL A 15 1.03 -7.41 -22.47
N ALA A 16 1.61 -7.35 -23.67
CA ALA A 16 2.62 -6.34 -24.02
C ALA A 16 2.10 -4.89 -23.93
N TYR A 17 0.79 -4.69 -24.09
CA TYR A 17 0.15 -3.40 -23.86
C TYR A 17 0.09 -3.06 -22.36
N LEU A 18 -0.19 -4.05 -21.49
CA LEU A 18 -0.30 -3.88 -20.04
C LEU A 18 1.07 -3.70 -19.35
N ASP A 19 2.11 -4.41 -19.78
CA ASP A 19 3.48 -4.27 -19.25
C ASP A 19 4.22 -3.04 -19.81
N GLY A 20 3.71 -2.46 -20.90
CA GLY A 20 4.24 -1.28 -21.56
C GLY A 20 5.35 -1.54 -22.57
N GLU A 21 5.57 -2.79 -22.98
CA GLU A 21 6.62 -3.20 -23.95
C GLU A 21 6.28 -2.85 -25.41
N LEU A 22 5.03 -2.49 -25.73
CA LEU A 22 4.65 -2.08 -27.09
C LEU A 22 5.28 -0.76 -27.55
N SER A 23 5.75 -0.73 -28.80
CA SER A 23 6.17 0.51 -29.47
C SER A 23 4.98 1.45 -29.72
N ARG A 24 5.24 2.72 -30.02
CA ARG A 24 4.17 3.71 -30.25
C ARG A 24 3.22 3.32 -31.38
N ALA A 25 3.73 2.75 -32.47
CA ALA A 25 2.91 2.36 -33.61
C ALA A 25 2.00 1.17 -33.29
N GLU A 26 2.52 0.16 -32.57
CA GLU A 26 1.75 -1.02 -32.14
C GLU A 26 0.72 -0.65 -31.07
N ARG A 27 1.06 0.29 -30.18
CA ARG A 27 0.14 0.82 -29.18
C ARG A 27 -1.05 1.54 -29.80
N ASP A 28 -0.80 2.42 -30.77
CA ASP A 28 -1.87 3.13 -31.50
C ASP A 28 -2.78 2.14 -32.24
N GLU A 29 -2.23 1.05 -32.78
CA GLU A 29 -3.00 -0.01 -33.45
C GLU A 29 -3.90 -0.79 -32.46
N ILE A 30 -3.35 -1.22 -31.33
CA ILE A 30 -4.09 -1.89 -30.26
C ILE A 30 -5.19 -0.99 -29.69
N GLU A 31 -4.92 0.29 -29.45
CA GLU A 31 -5.90 1.25 -28.93
C GLU A 31 -7.06 1.46 -29.91
N ASN A 32 -6.78 1.57 -31.21
CA ASN A 32 -7.82 1.66 -32.23
C ASN A 32 -8.69 0.38 -32.29
N ARG A 33 -8.08 -0.79 -32.12
CA ARG A 33 -8.80 -2.08 -32.06
C ARG A 33 -9.64 -2.19 -30.79
N LEU A 34 -9.14 -1.76 -29.63
CA LEU A 34 -9.88 -1.72 -28.36
C LEU A 34 -11.09 -0.77 -28.41
N VAL A 35 -11.04 0.28 -29.22
CA VAL A 35 -12.22 1.14 -29.46
C VAL A 35 -13.28 0.43 -30.30
N ALA A 36 -12.85 -0.31 -31.32
CA ALA A 36 -13.73 -0.95 -32.29
C ALA A 36 -14.32 -2.30 -31.82
N ASP A 37 -13.61 -3.06 -30.99
CA ASP A 37 -13.98 -4.42 -30.60
C ASP A 37 -14.30 -4.54 -29.10
N ASP A 38 -15.57 -4.83 -28.79
CA ASP A 38 -16.05 -5.09 -27.44
C ASP A 38 -15.44 -6.35 -26.80
N SER A 39 -15.19 -7.38 -27.60
CA SER A 39 -14.66 -8.65 -27.10
C SER A 39 -13.20 -8.51 -26.65
N LEU A 40 -12.42 -7.70 -27.37
CA LEU A 40 -11.04 -7.36 -27.04
C LEU A 40 -10.95 -6.54 -25.74
N ARG A 41 -11.88 -5.61 -25.51
CA ARG A 41 -11.99 -4.86 -24.24
C ARG A 41 -12.26 -5.75 -23.04
N VAL A 42 -13.18 -6.70 -23.18
CA VAL A 42 -13.51 -7.64 -22.11
C VAL A 42 -12.28 -8.49 -21.76
N ARG A 43 -11.47 -8.86 -22.74
CA ARG A 43 -10.22 -9.60 -22.49
C ARG A 43 -9.15 -8.77 -21.82
N LEU A 44 -8.93 -7.53 -22.26
CA LEU A 44 -8.00 -6.62 -21.58
C LEU A 44 -8.40 -6.42 -20.11
N GLN A 45 -9.69 -6.25 -19.83
CA GLN A 45 -10.20 -6.16 -18.46
C GLN A 45 -10.00 -7.44 -17.66
N ASN A 46 -10.10 -8.61 -18.30
CA ASN A 46 -9.84 -9.89 -17.64
C ASN A 46 -8.34 -10.07 -17.34
N LEU A 47 -7.46 -9.77 -18.30
CA LEU A 47 -6.01 -9.81 -18.10
C LEU A 47 -5.56 -8.83 -17.01
N GLN A 48 -6.09 -7.61 -17.01
CA GLN A 48 -5.81 -6.61 -15.97
C GLN A 48 -6.27 -7.10 -14.60
N ARG A 49 -7.47 -7.69 -14.49
CA ARG A 49 -7.93 -8.31 -13.24
C ARG A 49 -7.05 -9.47 -12.79
N SER A 50 -6.52 -10.27 -13.72
CA SER A 50 -5.60 -11.36 -13.40
C SER A 50 -4.25 -10.84 -12.88
N TRP A 51 -3.75 -9.75 -13.43
CA TRP A 51 -2.56 -9.05 -12.92
C TRP A 51 -2.82 -8.43 -11.54
N ASP A 52 -3.94 -7.73 -11.38
CA ASP A 52 -4.37 -7.19 -10.09
C ASP A 52 -4.53 -8.30 -9.04
N LEU A 53 -4.86 -9.54 -9.44
CA LEU A 53 -4.98 -10.69 -8.56
C LEU A 53 -3.62 -11.28 -8.12
N LEU A 54 -2.56 -11.14 -8.93
CA LEU A 54 -1.21 -11.56 -8.52
C LEU A 54 -0.74 -10.76 -7.31
N ASP A 55 -1.20 -9.52 -7.16
CA ASP A 55 -0.94 -8.69 -5.99
C ASP A 55 -1.65 -9.19 -4.71
N TRP A 56 -2.65 -10.07 -4.84
CA TRP A 56 -3.41 -10.67 -3.74
C TRP A 56 -2.95 -12.08 -3.37
N LEU A 57 -1.97 -12.64 -4.09
CA LEU A 57 -1.39 -13.91 -3.70
C LEU A 57 -0.79 -13.76 -2.30
N PRO A 58 -1.16 -14.63 -1.33
CA PRO A 58 -0.52 -14.61 -0.02
C PRO A 58 0.98 -14.77 -0.26
N SER A 59 1.75 -13.77 0.20
CA SER A 59 3.21 -13.85 0.12
C SER A 59 3.61 -15.22 0.64
N PRO A 60 4.38 -16.02 -0.12
CA PRO A 60 4.76 -17.34 0.34
C PRO A 60 5.30 -17.18 1.75
N THR A 61 4.70 -17.87 2.73
CA THR A 61 5.26 -17.97 4.07
C THR A 61 6.55 -18.74 3.90
N LEU A 62 7.60 -18.00 3.54
CA LEU A 62 8.93 -18.47 3.34
C LEU A 62 9.34 -19.01 4.70
N ASN A 63 9.30 -20.34 4.80
CA ASN A 63 9.81 -21.09 5.92
C ASN A 63 11.16 -20.49 6.29
N GLU A 64 11.40 -20.17 7.56
CA GLU A 64 12.63 -19.50 8.01
C GLU A 64 13.89 -20.24 7.50
N ASN A 65 13.78 -21.55 7.29
CA ASN A 65 14.78 -22.40 6.67
C ASN A 65 15.09 -22.05 5.20
N SER A 66 14.12 -21.61 4.40
CA SER A 66 14.32 -21.19 3.01
C SER A 66 14.99 -19.82 2.93
N VAL A 67 14.61 -18.87 3.80
CA VAL A 67 15.32 -17.58 3.93
C VAL A 67 16.72 -17.80 4.49
N GLU A 68 16.89 -18.68 5.47
CA GLU A 68 18.20 -19.07 5.97
C GLU A 68 19.02 -19.79 4.89
N THR A 69 18.40 -20.57 3.98
CA THR A 69 19.13 -21.26 2.90
C THR A 69 19.51 -20.29 1.78
N THR A 70 18.65 -19.34 1.39
CA THR A 70 18.98 -18.31 0.40
C THR A 70 19.96 -17.29 0.97
N LEU A 71 19.81 -16.91 2.25
CA LEU A 71 20.78 -16.06 2.95
C LEU A 71 22.08 -16.82 3.21
N LYS A 72 22.07 -18.13 3.48
CA LYS A 72 23.29 -18.97 3.50
C LYS A 72 23.88 -19.13 2.12
N LEU A 73 23.11 -19.13 1.04
CA LEU A 73 23.63 -19.22 -0.33
C LEU A 73 24.26 -17.89 -0.75
N VAL A 74 23.63 -16.76 -0.43
CA VAL A 74 24.15 -15.39 -0.65
C VAL A 74 25.31 -15.09 0.29
N VAL A 75 25.23 -15.48 1.57
CA VAL A 75 26.35 -15.39 2.52
C VAL A 75 27.45 -16.37 2.12
N ALA A 76 27.17 -17.58 1.62
CA ALA A 76 28.19 -18.47 1.07
C ALA A 76 28.77 -17.96 -0.25
N ASP A 77 28.07 -17.13 -1.02
CA ASP A 77 28.63 -16.47 -2.20
C ASP A 77 29.51 -15.26 -1.79
N LEU A 78 29.10 -14.54 -0.73
CA LEU A 78 29.81 -13.40 -0.12
C LEU A 78 30.99 -13.81 0.76
N THR A 79 30.94 -14.97 1.43
CA THR A 79 32.00 -15.51 2.30
C THR A 79 32.75 -16.70 1.68
N GLY A 80 32.20 -17.35 0.65
CA GLY A 80 32.84 -18.47 -0.05
C GLY A 80 33.82 -18.06 -1.15
N SER A 81 33.88 -16.78 -1.51
CA SER A 81 34.99 -16.25 -2.32
C SER A 81 36.30 -16.03 -1.53
N GLU A 82 36.38 -16.47 -0.26
CA GLU A 82 37.63 -16.55 0.50
C GLU A 82 38.17 -17.99 0.69
N GLY A 83 37.65 -19.01 0.00
CA GLY A 83 38.17 -20.37 0.23
C GLY A 83 37.71 -21.52 -0.67
N SER A 84 37.82 -21.40 -1.99
CA SER A 84 37.92 -22.59 -2.86
C SER A 84 38.53 -22.28 -4.23
N ILE A 85 39.82 -21.92 -4.25
CA ILE A 85 40.65 -22.40 -5.36
C ILE A 85 40.95 -23.84 -5.03
N SER A 86 40.13 -24.73 -5.61
CA SER A 86 40.47 -26.13 -5.77
C SER A 86 41.88 -26.19 -6.35
N THR A 87 42.80 -26.59 -5.49
CA THR A 87 44.17 -26.93 -5.82
C THR A 87 44.12 -28.12 -6.75
N LYS A 88 44.12 -27.87 -8.07
CA LYS A 88 44.61 -28.84 -9.04
C LYS A 88 46.11 -29.02 -8.80
N LYS A 89 46.45 -29.84 -7.80
CA LYS A 89 47.74 -30.52 -7.74
C LYS A 89 47.78 -31.48 -8.93
N PRO A 90 48.82 -31.44 -9.78
CA PRO A 90 49.05 -32.49 -10.74
C PRO A 90 49.34 -33.79 -9.99
N VAL A 91 48.65 -34.85 -10.40
CA VAL A 91 48.89 -36.23 -9.98
C VAL A 91 50.35 -36.56 -10.28
N SER A 92 51.14 -36.75 -9.22
CA SER A 92 52.43 -37.44 -9.28
C SER A 92 52.13 -38.93 -9.38
N LEU A 93 52.42 -39.52 -10.52
CA LEU A 93 52.42 -40.96 -10.74
C LEU A 93 53.88 -41.34 -11.03
N ASP A 94 54.62 -41.63 -9.97
CA ASP A 94 55.95 -42.21 -10.04
C ASP A 94 55.89 -43.67 -9.60
N GLY A 95 56.48 -44.53 -10.44
CA GLY A 95 56.62 -45.98 -10.29
C GLY A 95 55.87 -46.72 -11.40
N LEU A 96 56.49 -47.21 -12.49
CA LEU A 96 57.72 -48.01 -12.54
C LEU A 96 58.40 -47.94 -13.93
N ALA A 97 59.73 -47.84 -13.89
CA ALA A 97 60.75 -48.39 -14.79
C ALA A 97 60.43 -48.59 -16.31
N SER A 98 61.19 -47.95 -17.19
CA SER A 98 62.44 -48.54 -17.75
C SER A 98 63.10 -47.67 -18.84
N SER A 99 64.43 -47.61 -18.75
CA SER A 99 65.44 -47.62 -19.82
C SER A 99 65.61 -46.50 -20.87
N ALA A 100 66.87 -46.02 -20.90
CA ALA A 100 67.64 -45.48 -22.04
C ALA A 100 67.19 -44.12 -22.61
N GLU A 101 68.02 -43.12 -22.94
CA GLU A 101 69.47 -42.94 -23.02
C GLU A 101 69.76 -41.41 -23.05
N ARG A 102 70.99 -41.02 -22.70
CA ARG A 102 71.54 -39.65 -22.73
C ARG A 102 71.81 -39.17 -24.19
N PRO A 103 72.49 -38.03 -24.44
CA PRO A 103 72.25 -36.63 -24.04
C PRO A 103 72.35 -35.67 -25.27
N SER A 104 72.03 -34.39 -25.13
CA SER A 104 72.94 -33.34 -25.66
C SER A 104 72.59 -31.95 -25.15
N ALA A 105 73.65 -31.23 -24.81
CA ALA A 105 73.64 -29.92 -24.20
C ALA A 105 73.29 -28.80 -25.18
N ARG A 106 72.61 -27.77 -24.69
CA ARG A 106 72.93 -26.40 -25.09
C ARG A 106 72.63 -25.40 -23.97
N ARG A 107 73.70 -24.76 -23.53
CA ARG A 107 73.72 -23.54 -22.71
C ARG A 107 72.78 -22.49 -23.33
N LEU A 108 71.96 -21.82 -22.52
CA LEU A 108 71.79 -20.37 -22.63
C LEU A 108 71.09 -19.79 -21.37
N ARG A 109 71.84 -18.91 -20.70
CA ARG A 109 71.43 -17.70 -19.97
C ARG A 109 70.23 -17.76 -19.01
N SER A 110 70.61 -17.69 -17.74
CA SER A 110 69.93 -16.99 -16.64
C SER A 110 69.08 -15.79 -17.08
N THR A 111 67.75 -15.93 -17.05
CA THR A 111 66.78 -15.05 -16.36
C THR A 111 65.36 -15.62 -16.54
N PRO A 112 64.77 -16.28 -15.52
CA PRO A 112 63.31 -16.48 -15.54
C PRO A 112 62.65 -16.12 -14.20
N LEU A 113 63.13 -15.09 -13.48
CA LEU A 113 62.41 -14.57 -12.30
C LEU A 113 61.56 -13.32 -12.58
N LEU A 114 61.74 -12.65 -13.73
CA LEU A 114 60.99 -11.43 -14.07
C LEU A 114 59.64 -11.70 -14.77
N TRP A 115 59.43 -12.89 -15.34
CA TRP A 115 58.19 -13.22 -16.08
C TRP A 115 57.05 -13.78 -15.20
N LEU A 116 57.32 -14.14 -13.94
CA LEU A 116 56.29 -14.58 -12.97
C LEU A 116 55.79 -13.44 -12.08
N GLY A 117 56.56 -12.36 -11.90
CA GLY A 117 56.16 -11.21 -11.09
C GLY A 117 55.11 -10.33 -11.76
N VAL A 118 55.19 -10.15 -13.08
CA VAL A 118 54.27 -9.30 -13.85
C VAL A 118 52.80 -9.77 -13.76
N PRO A 119 52.43 -11.05 -13.99
CA PRO A 119 51.04 -11.49 -13.87
C PRO A 119 50.51 -11.41 -12.43
N LEU A 120 51.36 -11.62 -11.42
CA LEU A 120 50.97 -11.49 -10.01
C LEU A 120 50.68 -10.04 -9.62
N VAL A 121 51.49 -9.10 -10.10
CA VAL A 121 51.26 -7.65 -9.88
C VAL A 121 50.02 -7.20 -10.64
N VAL A 122 49.79 -7.65 -11.87
CA VAL A 122 48.56 -7.35 -12.61
C VAL A 122 47.34 -7.92 -11.90
N ALA A 123 47.39 -9.16 -11.40
CA ALA A 123 46.30 -9.76 -10.61
C ALA A 123 46.04 -8.99 -9.31
N ALA A 124 47.09 -8.57 -8.60
CA ALA A 124 46.97 -7.76 -7.38
C ALA A 124 46.38 -6.37 -7.66
N VAL A 125 46.76 -5.74 -8.78
CA VAL A 125 46.19 -4.45 -9.20
C VAL A 125 44.74 -4.61 -9.62
N VAL A 126 44.39 -5.63 -10.41
CA VAL A 126 43.00 -5.92 -10.78
C VAL A 126 42.15 -6.21 -9.54
N PHE A 127 42.65 -7.01 -8.59
CA PHE A 127 41.97 -7.29 -7.33
C PHE A 127 41.81 -6.03 -6.47
N ALA A 128 42.86 -5.20 -6.36
CA ALA A 128 42.78 -3.94 -5.63
C ALA A 128 41.79 -2.96 -6.27
N VAL A 129 41.78 -2.84 -7.60
CA VAL A 129 40.82 -2.00 -8.35
C VAL A 129 39.40 -2.55 -8.23
N SER A 130 39.21 -3.86 -8.31
CA SER A 130 37.92 -4.52 -8.14
C SER A 130 37.37 -4.31 -6.73
N ARG A 131 38.18 -4.54 -5.69
CA ARG A 131 37.80 -4.31 -4.29
C ARG A 131 37.54 -2.83 -3.99
N TRP A 132 38.31 -1.94 -4.61
CA TRP A 132 38.08 -0.49 -4.52
C TRP A 132 36.75 -0.10 -5.16
N ASN A 133 36.43 -0.63 -6.35
CA ASN A 133 35.16 -0.36 -7.02
C ASN A 133 33.97 -0.93 -6.23
N GLN A 134 34.07 -2.15 -5.69
CA GLN A 134 33.04 -2.73 -4.83
C GLN A 134 32.79 -1.89 -3.57
N SER A 135 33.87 -1.42 -2.91
CA SER A 135 33.71 -0.55 -1.74
C SER A 135 33.08 0.79 -2.09
N ARG A 136 33.39 1.36 -3.26
CA ARG A 136 32.76 2.61 -3.72
C ARG A 136 31.28 2.42 -4.02
N GLU A 137 30.93 1.29 -4.65
CA GLU A 137 29.55 0.98 -4.97
C GLU A 137 28.73 0.80 -3.70
N LEU A 138 29.24 0.06 -2.71
CA LEU A 138 28.57 -0.09 -1.42
C LEU A 138 28.37 1.25 -0.69
N THR A 139 29.37 2.13 -0.68
CA THR A 139 29.22 3.47 -0.08
C THR A 139 28.17 4.29 -0.82
N ARG A 140 28.12 4.20 -2.16
CA ARG A 140 27.11 4.87 -2.97
C ARG A 140 25.71 4.34 -2.66
N GLN A 141 25.56 3.02 -2.56
CA GLN A 141 24.27 2.40 -2.25
C GLN A 141 23.75 2.81 -0.87
N VAL A 142 24.63 2.86 0.14
CA VAL A 142 24.27 3.37 1.48
C VAL A 142 23.89 4.86 1.44
N ALA A 143 24.59 5.66 0.63
CA ALA A 143 24.26 7.08 0.46
C ALA A 143 22.92 7.29 -0.28
N ASP A 144 22.59 6.42 -1.23
CA ASP A 144 21.40 6.48 -2.06
C ASP A 144 20.17 5.85 -1.38
N PHE A 145 20.35 5.01 -0.36
CA PHE A 145 19.26 4.34 0.34
C PHE A 145 18.14 5.30 0.85
N PRO A 146 18.45 6.44 1.49
CA PRO A 146 17.44 7.44 1.84
C PRO A 146 16.70 8.01 0.62
N ILE A 147 17.41 8.14 -0.50
CA ILE A 147 16.86 8.68 -1.74
C ILE A 147 15.88 7.69 -2.36
N ALA A 148 16.22 6.41 -2.32
CA ALA A 148 15.38 5.33 -2.81
C ALA A 148 14.07 5.20 -2.00
N LEU A 149 14.13 5.35 -0.67
CA LEU A 149 12.95 5.27 0.20
C LEU A 149 11.89 6.33 -0.11
N ASP A 150 12.33 7.53 -0.49
CA ASP A 150 11.48 8.69 -0.78
C ASP A 150 11.50 9.09 -2.27
N MET A 151 11.84 8.15 -3.16
CA MET A 151 11.97 8.40 -4.60
C MET A 151 10.72 9.10 -5.18
N ASP A 152 9.53 8.60 -4.84
CA ASP A 152 8.27 9.14 -5.33
C ASP A 152 8.03 10.58 -4.82
N ALA A 153 8.52 10.91 -3.61
CA ALA A 153 8.45 12.26 -3.06
C ALA A 153 9.37 13.21 -3.85
N TYR A 154 10.59 12.77 -4.16
CA TYR A 154 11.52 13.58 -4.94
C TYR A 154 11.01 13.84 -6.36
N ARG A 155 10.35 12.87 -7.01
CA ARG A 155 9.69 13.10 -8.31
C ARG A 155 8.59 14.16 -8.23
N LEU A 156 7.76 14.10 -7.18
CA LEU A 156 6.69 15.07 -6.97
C LEU A 156 7.21 16.46 -6.61
N SER A 157 8.39 16.55 -5.99
CA SER A 157 9.01 17.83 -5.65
C SER A 157 9.37 18.70 -6.86
N GLU A 158 9.48 18.09 -8.05
CA GLU A 158 9.73 18.81 -9.30
C GLU A 158 8.48 19.54 -9.81
N LYS A 159 7.28 19.20 -9.33
CA LYS A 159 6.03 19.84 -9.74
C LYS A 159 5.93 21.22 -9.09
N PRO A 160 5.86 22.31 -9.87
CA PRO A 160 5.89 23.66 -9.34
C PRO A 160 4.66 23.96 -8.49
N GLY A 161 4.88 24.51 -7.30
CA GLY A 161 3.82 24.95 -6.38
C GLY A 161 3.05 23.84 -5.65
N LEU A 162 3.23 22.56 -6.01
CA LEU A 162 2.51 21.44 -5.40
C LEU A 162 2.70 21.38 -3.88
N ILE A 163 3.96 21.43 -3.44
CA ILE A 163 4.31 21.34 -2.02
C ILE A 163 3.71 22.53 -1.26
N ASP A 164 3.82 23.73 -1.81
CA ASP A 164 3.34 24.96 -1.15
C ASP A 164 1.82 24.95 -1.00
N ASP A 165 1.08 24.50 -2.02
CA ASP A 165 -0.37 24.38 -1.97
C ASP A 165 -0.82 23.26 -1.00
N LEU A 166 -0.09 22.14 -0.94
CA LEU A 166 -0.34 21.09 0.04
C LEU A 166 -0.10 21.59 1.48
N ILE A 167 0.97 22.35 1.73
CA ILE A 167 1.25 22.96 3.03
C ILE A 167 0.16 23.98 3.40
N ALA A 168 -0.31 24.76 2.43
CA ALA A 168 -1.37 25.76 2.63
C ALA A 168 -2.73 25.16 3.02
N ALA A 169 -2.95 23.86 2.77
CA ALA A 169 -4.18 23.15 3.05
C ALA A 169 -4.03 22.13 4.21
N PRO A 170 -3.74 22.53 5.46
CA PRO A 170 -3.32 21.58 6.51
C PRO A 170 -4.36 20.50 6.87
N ARG A 171 -5.64 20.70 6.54
CA ARG A 171 -6.73 19.76 6.87
C ARG A 171 -6.52 18.36 6.28
N TRP A 172 -6.04 18.23 5.04
CA TRP A 172 -5.87 16.91 4.42
C TRP A 172 -4.82 16.07 5.17
N SER A 173 -3.80 16.71 5.75
CA SER A 173 -2.72 16.00 6.47
C SER A 173 -3.19 15.28 7.74
N SER A 174 -4.34 15.66 8.28
CA SER A 174 -4.98 15.00 9.44
C SER A 174 -5.70 13.70 9.07
N VAL A 175 -6.06 13.54 7.80
CA VAL A 175 -6.79 12.38 7.27
C VAL A 175 -5.83 11.23 6.99
N VAL A 176 -4.56 11.53 6.72
CA VAL A 176 -3.54 10.53 6.38
C VAL A 176 -2.93 9.94 7.65
N GLY A 177 -2.90 8.61 7.72
CA GLY A 177 -2.22 7.87 8.79
C GLY A 177 -0.69 8.11 8.83
N GLY A 178 -0.06 7.59 9.89
CA GLY A 178 1.39 7.59 10.05
C GLY A 178 2.12 6.82 8.92
N SER A 179 3.45 6.80 8.96
CA SER A 179 4.21 6.01 8.00
C SER A 179 3.93 4.51 8.14
N ILE A 180 4.00 3.79 7.02
CA ILE A 180 3.91 2.33 6.95
C ILE A 180 5.25 1.69 7.36
N THR A 181 6.35 2.44 7.23
CA THR A 181 7.71 2.02 7.58
C THR A 181 8.33 2.90 8.66
N PRO A 182 7.65 3.14 9.81
CA PRO A 182 8.07 4.15 10.78
C PRO A 182 9.46 3.89 11.37
N GLU A 183 9.87 2.63 11.52
CA GLU A 183 11.19 2.30 12.07
C GLU A 183 12.32 2.45 11.05
N VAL A 184 12.02 2.16 9.77
CA VAL A 184 12.97 2.44 8.66
C VAL A 184 13.13 3.93 8.49
N ASP A 185 12.02 4.67 8.45
CA ASP A 185 12.01 6.12 8.31
C ASP A 185 12.79 6.74 9.48
N ALA A 186 12.56 6.30 10.71
CA ALA A 186 13.28 6.79 11.89
C ALA A 186 14.78 6.45 11.89
N ALA A 187 15.23 5.43 11.14
CA ALA A 187 16.64 5.09 10.99
C ALA A 187 17.35 5.97 9.93
N VAL A 188 16.58 6.62 9.06
CA VAL A 188 17.09 7.32 7.89
C VAL A 188 16.82 8.84 7.92
N ASP A 189 15.76 9.26 8.59
CA ASP A 189 15.38 10.66 8.71
C ASP A 189 16.41 11.45 9.53
N LEU A 190 16.99 12.49 8.94
CA LEU A 190 18.03 13.33 9.58
C LEU A 190 17.55 14.00 10.89
N THR A 191 16.24 14.19 11.05
CA THR A 191 15.66 14.83 12.24
C THR A 191 15.36 13.83 13.37
N SER A 192 15.44 12.53 13.07
CA SER A 192 15.16 11.49 14.04
C SER A 192 16.32 11.31 15.02
N PRO A 193 16.06 11.19 16.35
CA PRO A 193 17.11 10.92 17.33
C PRO A 193 17.77 9.54 17.17
N THR A 194 17.15 8.65 16.39
CA THR A 194 17.67 7.30 16.10
C THR A 194 18.21 7.17 14.67
N SER A 195 18.43 8.30 13.99
CA SER A 195 18.95 8.29 12.63
C SER A 195 20.38 7.78 12.60
N LEU A 196 20.70 7.02 11.56
CA LEU A 196 22.09 6.66 11.24
C LEU A 196 22.77 7.69 10.33
N TYR A 197 22.00 8.62 9.78
CA TYR A 197 22.51 9.67 8.90
C TYR A 197 22.57 10.96 9.72
N GLU A 198 23.77 11.51 9.88
CA GLU A 198 23.98 12.73 10.64
C GLU A 198 24.37 13.87 9.72
N GLU A 199 23.77 15.04 9.92
CA GLU A 199 24.22 16.26 9.26
C GLU A 199 25.30 16.93 10.10
N SER A 200 26.52 17.00 9.56
CA SER A 200 27.66 17.62 10.23
C SER A 200 28.40 18.55 9.26
N GLY A 201 28.35 19.85 9.54
CA GLY A 201 29.05 20.86 8.74
C GLY A 201 28.51 20.99 7.30
N GLY A 202 27.21 20.81 7.10
CA GLY A 202 26.56 20.90 5.78
C GLY A 202 26.81 19.70 4.86
N ARG A 203 27.31 18.59 5.41
CA ARG A 203 27.43 17.30 4.70
C ARG A 203 26.74 16.21 5.51
N ILE A 204 26.06 15.31 4.80
CA ILE A 204 25.48 14.10 5.38
C ILE A 204 26.60 13.09 5.57
N GLN A 205 26.86 12.71 6.82
CA GLN A 205 27.70 11.57 7.14
C GLN A 205 26.89 10.31 6.90
N THR A 206 27.38 9.48 5.97
CA THR A 206 26.76 8.19 5.64
C THR A 206 27.30 7.13 6.59
N PRO A 207 26.44 6.28 7.17
CA PRO A 207 26.88 5.17 8.02
C PRO A 207 27.70 4.16 7.21
N SER A 208 28.42 3.29 7.90
CA SER A 208 28.99 2.11 7.25
C SER A 208 27.90 1.13 6.85
N SER A 209 28.15 0.34 5.80
CA SER A 209 27.22 -0.71 5.35
C SER A 209 26.86 -1.71 6.47
N SER A 210 27.82 -2.03 7.34
CA SER A 210 27.60 -2.91 8.50
C SER A 210 26.69 -2.30 9.56
N GLU A 211 26.78 -0.99 9.81
CA GLU A 211 25.93 -0.30 10.78
C GLU A 211 24.49 -0.21 10.28
N LEU A 212 24.30 0.11 8.99
CA LEU A 212 22.99 0.10 8.36
C LEU A 212 22.37 -1.30 8.40
N ALA A 213 23.13 -2.33 8.03
CA ALA A 213 22.66 -3.71 8.07
C ALA A 213 22.28 -4.17 9.48
N ALA A 214 23.08 -3.80 10.49
CA ALA A 214 22.78 -4.10 11.89
C ALA A 214 21.49 -3.42 12.34
N ARG A 215 21.28 -2.14 12.01
CA ARG A 215 20.06 -1.41 12.37
C ARG A 215 18.83 -1.96 11.68
N LEU A 216 18.92 -2.28 10.39
CA LEU A 216 17.81 -2.89 9.66
C LEU A 216 17.47 -4.28 10.20
N LYS A 217 18.42 -5.02 10.79
CA LYS A 217 18.15 -6.32 11.41
C LYS A 217 17.09 -6.23 12.53
N ASP A 218 17.06 -5.12 13.25
CA ASP A 218 16.13 -4.89 14.36
C ASP A 218 14.75 -4.38 13.90
N VAL A 219 14.62 -3.94 12.64
CA VAL A 219 13.36 -3.49 12.06
C VAL A 219 12.45 -4.70 11.74
N PRO A 220 11.12 -4.61 11.98
CA PRO A 220 10.14 -5.62 11.57
C PRO A 220 10.31 -6.07 10.13
N ALA A 221 10.17 -7.38 9.90
CA ALA A 221 10.42 -7.99 8.58
C ALA A 221 9.56 -7.35 7.47
N GLU A 222 8.30 -7.03 7.76
CA GLU A 222 7.38 -6.39 6.80
C GLU A 222 7.89 -5.02 6.34
N GLN A 223 8.33 -4.17 7.27
CA GLN A 223 8.85 -2.83 6.93
C GLN A 223 10.15 -2.93 6.12
N ARG A 224 11.02 -3.90 6.44
CA ARG A 224 12.22 -4.16 5.65
C ARG A 224 11.89 -4.56 4.22
N MET A 225 10.90 -5.42 4.01
CA MET A 225 10.51 -5.86 2.66
C MET A 225 10.03 -4.67 1.81
N ILE A 226 9.22 -3.77 2.40
CA ILE A 226 8.80 -2.55 1.72
C ILE A 226 10.00 -1.66 1.37
N ALA A 227 10.94 -1.49 2.31
CA ALA A 227 12.16 -0.71 2.08
C ALA A 227 13.04 -1.30 0.97
N LEU A 228 13.21 -2.64 0.95
CA LEU A 228 13.95 -3.35 -0.10
C LEU A 228 13.27 -3.22 -1.46
N ALA A 229 11.94 -3.38 -1.53
CA ALA A 229 11.21 -3.17 -2.78
C ALA A 229 11.37 -1.73 -3.33
N ARG A 230 11.42 -0.72 -2.45
CA ARG A 230 11.71 0.66 -2.85
C ARG A 230 13.16 0.83 -3.32
N TRP A 231 14.11 0.18 -2.67
CA TRP A 231 15.50 0.15 -3.08
C TRP A 231 15.68 -0.48 -4.46
N ASP A 232 15.12 -1.68 -4.68
CA ASP A 232 15.21 -2.39 -5.96
C ASP A 232 14.61 -1.57 -7.10
N ARG A 233 13.46 -0.90 -6.87
CA ARG A 233 12.87 0.03 -7.86
C ARG A 233 13.79 1.19 -8.22
N PHE A 234 14.58 1.70 -7.28
CA PHE A 234 15.55 2.76 -7.54
C PHE A 234 16.79 2.24 -8.28
N ASP A 235 17.28 1.06 -7.92
CA ASP A 235 18.45 0.44 -8.56
C ASP A 235 18.18 0.07 -10.02
N LEU A 236 16.95 -0.32 -10.34
CA LEU A 236 16.49 -0.59 -11.71
C LEU A 236 16.39 0.67 -12.60
N LEU A 237 16.44 1.88 -12.03
CA LEU A 237 16.39 3.11 -12.82
C LEU A 237 17.69 3.31 -13.61
N ASP A 238 17.56 3.92 -14.79
CA ASP A 238 18.73 4.31 -15.56
C ASP A 238 19.57 5.35 -14.80
N PRO A 239 20.90 5.42 -15.07
CA PRO A 239 21.79 6.32 -14.34
C PRO A 239 21.42 7.81 -14.42
N ARG A 240 20.71 8.25 -15.48
CA ARG A 240 20.26 9.65 -15.59
C ARG A 240 19.08 9.90 -14.68
N SER A 241 18.09 9.01 -14.64
CA SER A 241 16.95 9.09 -13.72
C SER A 241 17.40 9.05 -12.25
N GLN A 242 18.39 8.22 -11.91
CA GLN A 242 18.97 8.24 -10.57
C GLN A 242 19.67 9.58 -10.26
N ALA A 243 20.36 10.18 -11.24
CA ALA A 243 21.00 11.49 -11.05
C ALA A 243 19.96 12.61 -10.86
N THR A 244 18.89 12.63 -11.64
CA THR A 244 17.81 13.63 -11.47
C THR A 244 17.16 13.52 -10.10
N LEU A 245 16.94 12.29 -9.60
CA LEU A 245 16.42 12.07 -8.25
C LEU A 245 17.37 12.59 -7.17
N ARG A 246 18.68 12.38 -7.31
CA ARG A 246 19.69 12.93 -6.40
C ARG A 246 19.65 14.46 -6.41
N ASP A 247 19.60 15.08 -7.58
CA ASP A 247 19.51 16.54 -7.71
C ASP A 247 18.21 17.08 -7.09
N SER A 248 17.08 16.38 -7.26
CA SER A 248 15.80 16.72 -6.63
C SER A 248 15.86 16.58 -5.10
N ALA A 249 16.51 15.54 -4.59
CA ALA A 249 16.72 15.36 -3.17
C ALA A 249 17.60 16.47 -2.56
N GLU A 250 18.69 16.84 -3.24
CA GLU A 250 19.55 17.95 -2.82
C GLU A 250 18.82 19.28 -2.82
N ARG A 251 18.04 19.58 -3.87
CA ARG A 251 17.21 20.80 -3.94
C ARG A 251 16.19 20.88 -2.81
N LEU A 252 15.49 19.78 -2.53
CA LEU A 252 14.51 19.76 -1.45
C LEU A 252 15.18 19.91 -0.08
N ARG A 253 16.34 19.29 0.14
CA ARG A 253 17.12 19.43 1.38
C ARG A 253 17.65 20.85 1.60
N ALA A 254 18.07 21.52 0.52
CA ALA A 254 18.56 22.89 0.57
C ALA A 254 17.45 23.93 0.76
N SER A 255 16.18 23.55 0.61
CA SER A 255 15.04 24.45 0.81
C SER A 255 14.77 24.73 2.30
N ASP A 256 14.21 25.91 2.58
CA ASP A 256 13.72 26.23 3.91
C ASP A 256 12.64 25.23 4.33
N GLU A 257 12.66 24.81 5.60
CA GLU A 257 11.70 23.85 6.16
C GLU A 257 11.71 22.47 5.43
N SER A 258 12.86 22.04 4.92
CA SER A 258 13.04 20.79 4.16
C SER A 258 12.41 19.54 4.81
N ALA A 259 12.54 19.39 6.13
CA ALA A 259 11.92 18.30 6.88
C ALA A 259 10.38 18.32 6.78
N MET A 260 9.77 19.50 6.93
CA MET A 260 8.32 19.66 6.83
C MET A 260 7.83 19.39 5.40
N ARG A 261 8.57 19.87 4.39
CA ARG A 261 8.23 19.66 2.97
C ARG A 261 8.30 18.18 2.58
N LEU A 262 9.36 17.48 3.00
CA LEU A 262 9.49 16.03 2.74
C LEU A 262 8.38 15.24 3.44
N GLU A 263 8.10 15.54 4.71
CA GLU A 263 7.02 14.88 5.44
C GLU A 263 5.64 15.14 4.80
N THR A 264 5.42 16.34 4.28
CA THR A 264 4.22 16.68 3.52
C THR A 264 4.09 15.79 2.28
N LEU A 265 5.16 15.63 1.50
CA LEU A 265 5.15 14.77 0.31
C LEU A 265 4.95 13.28 0.67
N ARG A 266 5.60 12.79 1.73
CA ARG A 266 5.40 11.42 2.24
C ARG A 266 3.94 11.15 2.58
N ARG A 267 3.27 12.09 3.27
CA ARG A 267 1.84 12.00 3.56
C ARG A 267 1.00 12.03 2.28
N TYR A 268 1.34 12.91 1.34
CA TYR A 268 0.62 13.01 0.09
C TYR A 268 0.68 11.71 -0.73
N ILE A 269 1.82 11.04 -0.80
CA ILE A 269 1.95 9.75 -1.52
C ILE A 269 1.03 8.68 -0.93
N ARG A 270 0.98 8.58 0.41
CA ARG A 270 0.05 7.66 1.09
C ARG A 270 -1.40 7.98 0.78
N MET A 271 -1.74 9.27 0.73
CA MET A 271 -3.06 9.69 0.29
C MET A 271 -3.31 9.30 -1.17
N ARG A 272 -2.34 9.52 -2.07
CA ARG A 272 -2.45 9.28 -3.51
C ARG A 272 -2.91 7.86 -3.83
N GLU A 273 -2.42 6.87 -3.09
CA GLU A 273 -2.80 5.46 -3.25
C GLU A 273 -4.29 5.18 -3.00
N GLN A 274 -4.99 6.07 -2.28
CA GLN A 274 -6.40 5.92 -1.93
C GLN A 274 -7.34 6.80 -2.76
N LEU A 275 -6.80 7.64 -3.63
CA LEU A 275 -7.56 8.58 -4.46
C LEU A 275 -7.78 8.04 -5.86
N SER A 276 -8.86 8.48 -6.49
CA SER A 276 -9.09 8.25 -7.92
C SER A 276 -8.06 8.96 -8.79
N ASP A 277 -7.74 8.35 -9.94
CA ASP A 277 -6.80 8.90 -10.93
C ASP A 277 -7.17 10.32 -11.36
N GLN A 278 -8.47 10.61 -11.45
CA GLN A 278 -8.97 11.94 -11.77
C GLN A 278 -8.60 12.97 -10.70
N THR A 279 -8.84 12.66 -9.42
CA THR A 279 -8.49 13.56 -8.31
C THR A 279 -6.98 13.75 -8.24
N VAL A 280 -6.19 12.68 -8.40
CA VAL A 280 -4.71 12.76 -8.44
C VAL A 280 -4.24 13.65 -9.58
N ALA A 281 -4.76 13.47 -10.78
CA ALA A 281 -4.40 14.30 -11.94
C ALA A 281 -4.72 15.79 -11.70
N GLN A 282 -5.86 16.10 -11.09
CA GLN A 282 -6.24 17.47 -10.74
C GLN A 282 -5.33 18.07 -9.67
N ILE A 283 -4.94 17.30 -8.65
CA ILE A 283 -4.02 17.79 -7.61
C ILE A 283 -2.63 18.03 -8.20
N GLU A 284 -2.11 17.11 -9.00
CA GLU A 284 -0.72 17.20 -9.41
C GLU A 284 -0.50 18.15 -10.60
N ASN A 285 -1.43 18.15 -11.56
CA ASN A 285 -1.28 18.85 -12.83
C ASN A 285 -2.22 20.07 -12.99
N GLY A 286 -3.19 20.24 -12.08
CA GLY A 286 -4.12 21.36 -12.11
C GLY A 286 -3.49 22.70 -11.73
N THR A 287 -4.20 23.77 -12.04
CA THR A 287 -3.89 25.13 -11.54
C THR A 287 -4.04 25.21 -10.03
N ARG A 288 -3.54 26.28 -9.40
CA ARG A 288 -3.64 26.46 -7.95
C ARG A 288 -5.08 26.37 -7.43
N GLU A 289 -6.03 27.00 -8.12
CA GLU A 289 -7.45 26.96 -7.71
C GLU A 289 -8.04 25.56 -7.86
N GLU A 290 -7.80 24.90 -9.00
CA GLU A 290 -8.25 23.51 -9.25
C GLU A 290 -7.65 22.54 -8.24
N ARG A 291 -6.36 22.71 -7.92
CA ARG A 291 -5.62 21.89 -6.95
C ARG A 291 -6.20 22.02 -5.55
N MET A 292 -6.50 23.24 -5.10
CA MET A 292 -7.12 23.45 -3.79
C MET A 292 -8.50 22.80 -3.71
N LEU A 293 -9.32 22.92 -4.75
CA LEU A 293 -10.61 22.25 -4.84
C LEU A 293 -10.46 20.71 -4.86
N ALA A 294 -9.48 20.20 -5.59
CA ALA A 294 -9.21 18.77 -5.68
C ALA A 294 -8.67 18.19 -4.36
N ILE A 295 -7.87 18.95 -3.60
CA ILE A 295 -7.43 18.57 -2.25
C ILE A 295 -8.63 18.45 -1.31
N ASP A 296 -9.57 19.40 -1.36
CA ASP A 296 -10.80 19.31 -0.56
C ASP A 296 -11.68 18.12 -1.00
N ALA A 297 -11.78 17.85 -2.30
CA ALA A 297 -12.48 16.68 -2.82
C ALA A 297 -11.81 15.37 -2.38
N ALA A 298 -10.48 15.32 -2.35
CA ALA A 298 -9.70 14.16 -1.90
C ALA A 298 -9.98 13.79 -0.44
N ILE A 299 -10.17 14.79 0.44
CA ILE A 299 -10.59 14.54 1.83
C ILE A 299 -11.93 13.80 1.85
N GLY A 300 -12.91 14.27 1.07
CA GLY A 300 -14.22 13.64 0.99
C GLY A 300 -14.16 12.22 0.43
N GLU A 301 -13.35 11.98 -0.60
CA GLU A 301 -13.12 10.68 -1.19
C GLU A 301 -12.48 9.70 -0.20
N MET A 302 -11.44 10.13 0.52
CA MET A 302 -10.75 9.31 1.51
C MET A 302 -11.68 8.95 2.68
N ILE A 303 -12.42 9.92 3.23
CA ILE A 303 -13.40 9.66 4.29
C ILE A 303 -14.45 8.65 3.81
N SER A 304 -14.92 8.78 2.57
CA SER A 304 -15.89 7.85 1.98
C SER A 304 -15.29 6.46 1.76
N SER A 305 -14.02 6.38 1.35
CA SER A 305 -13.29 5.12 1.16
C SER A 305 -13.09 4.38 2.50
N ILE A 306 -12.53 5.07 3.50
CA ILE A 306 -12.32 4.54 4.85
C ILE A 306 -13.66 4.14 5.48
N GLY A 307 -14.69 4.99 5.35
CA GLY A 307 -16.04 4.69 5.85
C GLY A 307 -16.63 3.42 5.22
N ARG A 308 -16.49 3.23 3.90
CA ARG A 308 -16.95 2.02 3.20
C ARG A 308 -16.18 0.76 3.62
N MET A 309 -14.87 0.86 3.79
CA MET A 309 -14.03 -0.27 4.20
C MET A 309 -14.33 -0.69 5.64
N THR A 310 -14.31 0.28 6.55
CA THR A 310 -14.48 0.02 7.98
C THR A 310 -15.89 -0.43 8.35
N ARG A 311 -16.95 0.14 7.73
CA ARG A 311 -18.33 -0.27 8.02
C ARG A 311 -18.62 -1.72 7.62
N ARG A 312 -17.94 -2.25 6.60
CA ARG A 312 -18.06 -3.66 6.19
C ARG A 312 -17.50 -4.59 7.26
N ASN A 313 -16.43 -4.17 7.92
CA ASN A 313 -15.67 -4.95 8.88
C ASN A 313 -16.15 -4.81 10.33
N LEU A 314 -17.28 -4.12 10.57
CA LEU A 314 -17.87 -4.00 11.89
C LEU A 314 -18.23 -5.36 12.48
N SER A 315 -17.88 -5.56 13.75
CA SER A 315 -18.29 -6.73 14.53
C SER A 315 -19.80 -6.72 14.80
N GLU A 316 -20.40 -7.91 14.95
CA GLU A 316 -21.82 -8.01 15.35
C GLU A 316 -22.08 -7.34 16.70
N ASP A 317 -21.15 -7.46 17.65
CA ASP A 317 -21.24 -6.76 18.95
C ASP A 317 -21.24 -5.24 18.76
N ALA A 318 -20.38 -4.69 17.88
CA ALA A 318 -20.42 -3.27 17.57
C ALA A 318 -21.76 -2.86 16.95
N ILE A 319 -22.28 -3.62 15.98
CA ILE A 319 -23.57 -3.34 15.34
C ILE A 319 -24.70 -3.31 16.38
N GLU A 320 -24.74 -4.27 17.29
CA GLU A 320 -25.75 -4.35 18.36
C GLU A 320 -25.67 -3.17 19.32
N ARG A 321 -24.46 -2.83 19.78
CA ARG A 321 -24.27 -1.71 20.71
C ARG A 321 -24.55 -0.36 20.06
N ILE A 322 -24.16 -0.18 18.80
CA ILE A 322 -24.48 1.02 18.02
C ILE A 322 -26.00 1.13 17.83
N ASP A 323 -26.68 0.06 17.37
CA ASP A 323 -28.14 0.05 17.19
C ASP A 323 -28.87 0.34 18.51
N PHE A 324 -28.47 -0.31 19.60
CA PHE A 324 -29.03 -0.07 20.92
C PHE A 324 -28.86 1.39 21.35
N THR A 325 -27.66 1.95 21.19
CA THR A 325 -27.38 3.34 21.55
C THR A 325 -28.20 4.31 20.71
N VAL A 326 -28.28 4.10 19.39
CA VAL A 326 -29.11 4.92 18.49
C VAL A 326 -30.58 4.85 18.91
N LEU A 327 -31.11 3.67 19.26
CA LEU A 327 -32.48 3.53 19.75
C LEU A 327 -32.72 4.30 21.05
N GLN A 328 -31.76 4.31 21.99
CA GLN A 328 -31.87 5.11 23.21
C GLN A 328 -31.84 6.62 22.92
N LEU A 329 -31.00 7.05 21.98
CA LEU A 329 -30.93 8.46 21.56
C LEU A 329 -32.24 8.91 20.90
N VAL A 330 -32.84 8.08 20.06
CA VAL A 330 -34.17 8.35 19.48
C VAL A 330 -35.21 8.55 20.57
N LYS A 331 -35.28 7.63 21.54
CA LYS A 331 -36.23 7.73 22.67
C LYS A 331 -36.01 8.99 23.49
N SER A 332 -34.77 9.27 23.87
CA SER A 332 -34.41 10.47 24.63
C SER A 332 -34.86 11.76 23.93
N ARG A 333 -34.67 11.85 22.61
CA ARG A 333 -35.09 13.02 21.83
C ARG A 333 -36.61 13.15 21.75
N LEU A 334 -37.34 12.05 21.60
CA LEU A 334 -38.81 12.04 21.60
C LEU A 334 -39.36 12.50 22.97
N ASP A 335 -38.79 11.99 24.06
CA ASP A 335 -39.22 12.33 25.42
C ASP A 335 -38.94 13.81 25.77
N GLU A 336 -37.78 14.33 25.38
CA GLU A 336 -37.42 15.74 25.56
C GLU A 336 -38.34 16.70 24.78
N GLU A 337 -38.70 16.36 23.54
CA GLU A 337 -39.59 17.20 22.72
C GLU A 337 -41.04 17.16 23.21
N ASN A 338 -41.53 15.97 23.58
CA ASN A 338 -42.89 15.79 24.11
C ASN A 338 -43.09 16.58 25.41
N SER A 339 -42.05 16.64 26.25
CA SER A 339 -42.06 17.39 27.51
C SER A 339 -42.12 18.92 27.32
N LYS A 340 -41.64 19.46 26.20
CA LYS A 340 -41.52 20.92 25.98
C LYS A 340 -42.74 21.58 25.34
N ARG A 341 -43.63 20.84 24.67
CA ARG A 341 -44.66 21.47 23.80
C ARG A 341 -46.10 21.02 23.96
N GLY A 342 -46.41 19.97 24.73
CA GLY A 342 -47.80 19.49 24.91
C GLY A 342 -48.53 19.12 23.60
N LYS A 343 -47.80 19.08 22.48
CA LYS A 343 -48.22 18.71 21.13
C LYS A 343 -47.24 17.65 20.64
N PRO A 344 -47.69 16.66 19.85
CA PRO A 344 -46.82 15.61 19.33
C PRO A 344 -45.67 16.25 18.54
N SER A 345 -44.45 15.87 18.89
CA SER A 345 -43.26 16.44 18.27
C SER A 345 -43.19 16.12 16.77
N PRO A 346 -42.44 16.88 15.95
CA PRO A 346 -42.23 16.54 14.54
C PRO A 346 -41.71 15.11 14.34
N ALA A 347 -40.90 14.63 15.29
CA ALA A 347 -40.40 13.26 15.32
C ALA A 347 -41.52 12.25 15.64
N GLN A 348 -42.39 12.55 16.61
CA GLN A 348 -43.55 11.72 16.92
C GLN A 348 -44.54 11.65 15.74
N GLN A 349 -44.83 12.78 15.09
CA GLN A 349 -45.68 12.83 13.90
C GLN A 349 -45.13 12.00 12.74
N PHE A 350 -43.80 11.96 12.59
CA PHE A 350 -43.17 11.08 11.61
C PHE A 350 -43.36 9.61 11.96
N LEU A 351 -43.11 9.21 13.21
CA LEU A 351 -43.36 7.84 13.67
C LEU A 351 -44.82 7.44 13.47
N ASP A 352 -45.74 8.36 13.74
CA ASP A 352 -47.18 8.20 13.53
C ASP A 352 -47.55 8.06 12.04
N SER A 353 -46.73 8.61 11.14
CA SER A 353 -46.90 8.50 9.68
C SER A 353 -46.33 7.21 9.06
N ILE A 354 -45.50 6.46 9.80
CA ILE A 354 -44.97 5.17 9.32
C ILE A 354 -46.13 4.17 9.25
N PRO A 355 -46.41 3.55 8.09
CA PRO A 355 -47.50 2.58 7.95
C PRO A 355 -47.36 1.42 8.93
N GLU A 356 -48.48 0.94 9.47
CA GLU A 356 -48.49 -0.16 10.47
C GLU A 356 -47.76 -1.41 9.99
N ARG A 357 -47.76 -1.73 8.69
CA ARG A 357 -46.98 -2.85 8.13
C ARG A 357 -45.46 -2.76 8.35
N PHE A 358 -44.94 -1.57 8.64
CA PHE A 358 -43.53 -1.31 8.97
C PHE A 358 -43.30 -1.08 10.48
N ARG A 359 -44.38 -0.93 11.27
CA ARG A 359 -44.34 -1.09 12.72
C ARG A 359 -44.47 -2.59 12.99
N GLY A 360 -43.36 -3.30 12.98
CA GLY A 360 -43.36 -4.70 13.43
C GLY A 360 -43.86 -4.82 14.88
N ASP A 361 -43.76 -6.01 15.46
CA ASP A 361 -44.25 -6.33 16.82
C ASP A 361 -43.60 -5.51 17.97
N ASN A 362 -42.72 -4.56 17.64
CA ASN A 362 -42.00 -3.71 18.58
C ASN A 362 -41.68 -2.35 17.92
N ASP A 363 -41.93 -1.24 18.63
CA ASP A 363 -41.65 0.16 18.20
C ASP A 363 -40.20 0.41 17.76
N ARG A 364 -39.29 -0.52 18.08
CA ARG A 364 -37.88 -0.52 17.65
C ARG A 364 -37.72 -0.36 16.14
N HIS A 365 -38.54 -1.03 15.33
CA HIS A 365 -38.39 -0.95 13.87
C HIS A 365 -38.76 0.45 13.35
N ALA A 366 -39.80 1.07 13.91
CA ALA A 366 -40.18 2.45 13.61
C ALA A 366 -39.09 3.45 14.04
N HIS A 367 -38.50 3.25 15.22
CA HIS A 367 -37.38 4.07 15.70
C HIS A 367 -36.13 3.96 14.82
N ARG A 368 -35.80 2.76 14.33
CA ARG A 368 -34.70 2.57 13.36
C ARG A 368 -34.97 3.30 12.05
N TRP A 369 -36.19 3.19 11.52
CA TRP A 369 -36.60 3.93 10.33
C TRP A 369 -36.52 5.44 10.52
N PHE A 370 -36.96 5.94 11.68
CA PHE A 370 -36.80 7.34 12.03
C PHE A 370 -35.32 7.73 12.06
N ALA A 371 -34.49 7.00 12.82
CA ALA A 371 -33.05 7.27 12.92
C ALA A 371 -32.37 7.30 11.55
N LEU A 372 -32.65 6.31 10.68
CA LEU A 372 -32.09 6.20 9.34
C LEU A 372 -32.43 7.40 8.44
N ASN A 373 -33.59 8.02 8.63
CA ASN A 373 -34.03 9.14 7.81
C ASN A 373 -33.65 10.51 8.39
N THR A 374 -33.35 10.60 9.68
CA THR A 374 -33.08 11.87 10.38
C THR A 374 -31.70 11.90 11.03
N LEU A 375 -31.43 11.03 11.99
CA LEU A 375 -30.28 11.13 12.90
C LEU A 375 -28.95 10.72 12.26
N VAL A 376 -28.92 9.55 11.62
CA VAL A 376 -27.66 8.93 11.16
C VAL A 376 -27.31 9.33 9.72
N ARG A 377 -28.26 9.84 8.94
CA ARG A 377 -28.07 10.12 7.52
C ARG A 377 -27.06 11.25 7.27
N ASP A 378 -26.18 11.06 6.30
CA ASP A 378 -25.24 12.08 5.84
C ASP A 378 -25.99 13.22 5.10
N PRO A 379 -25.82 14.50 5.50
CA PRO A 379 -26.39 15.65 4.80
C PRO A 379 -25.91 15.83 3.35
N ASN A 380 -24.78 15.23 2.94
CA ASN A 380 -24.15 15.45 1.64
C ASN A 380 -24.56 14.46 0.52
N TRP A 381 -25.41 13.47 0.79
CA TRP A 381 -25.80 12.48 -0.23
C TRP A 381 -26.78 13.08 -1.28
N PRO A 382 -26.59 12.86 -2.61
CA PRO A 382 -27.46 13.40 -3.65
C PRO A 382 -28.91 12.90 -3.52
N ARG A 383 -29.86 13.84 -3.54
CA ARG A 383 -31.29 13.62 -3.24
C ARG A 383 -32.04 12.97 -4.41
N ARG A 384 -32.99 12.07 -4.10
CA ARG A 384 -34.00 11.59 -5.06
C ARG A 384 -35.43 12.09 -4.78
N ASP A 385 -35.73 12.65 -3.60
CA ASP A 385 -37.09 13.11 -3.26
C ASP A 385 -37.15 14.37 -2.37
N ASP A 386 -37.92 15.37 -2.81
CA ASP A 386 -38.12 16.69 -2.16
C ASP A 386 -38.90 16.62 -0.83
N ARG A 387 -39.62 15.53 -0.56
CA ARG A 387 -40.41 15.37 0.69
C ARG A 387 -39.55 15.23 1.95
N SER A 388 -38.28 14.80 1.82
CA SER A 388 -37.37 14.54 2.95
C SER A 388 -36.74 15.82 3.54
N LYS A 389 -36.71 16.94 2.80
CA LYS A 389 -36.13 18.22 3.27
C LYS A 389 -36.82 18.74 4.53
N SER A 390 -38.16 18.70 4.59
CA SER A 390 -38.98 19.25 5.68
C SER A 390 -38.69 18.64 7.06
N LEU A 391 -38.21 17.40 7.12
CA LEU A 391 -37.98 16.68 8.39
C LEU A 391 -36.54 16.84 8.89
N GLN A 392 -35.55 16.85 7.99
CA GLN A 392 -34.15 17.10 8.36
C GLN A 392 -33.94 18.55 8.83
N ASP A 393 -34.68 19.51 8.26
CA ASP A 393 -34.67 20.90 8.74
C ASP A 393 -35.24 21.03 10.16
N LYS A 394 -36.02 20.03 10.63
CA LYS A 394 -36.68 20.04 11.95
C LYS A 394 -35.97 19.17 12.98
N VAL A 395 -35.25 18.14 12.56
CA VAL A 395 -34.52 17.22 13.45
C VAL A 395 -33.04 17.25 13.09
N PRO A 396 -32.16 17.79 13.95
CA PRO A 396 -30.74 17.85 13.65
C PRO A 396 -30.14 16.43 13.61
N PRO A 397 -29.09 16.19 12.82
CA PRO A 397 -28.39 14.91 12.81
C PRO A 397 -27.73 14.61 14.18
N LEU A 398 -27.12 13.43 14.34
CA LEU A 398 -26.37 13.12 15.56
C LEU A 398 -25.31 14.20 15.84
N ASN A 399 -25.33 14.76 17.05
CA ASN A 399 -24.36 15.75 17.48
C ASN A 399 -23.08 15.07 18.03
N HIS A 400 -22.04 15.86 18.31
CA HIS A 400 -20.75 15.33 18.75
C HIS A 400 -20.86 14.52 20.07
N ARG A 401 -21.65 14.98 21.04
CA ARG A 401 -21.84 14.28 22.33
C ARG A 401 -22.52 12.93 22.16
N GLU A 402 -23.49 12.84 21.26
CA GLU A 402 -24.17 11.59 20.93
C GLU A 402 -23.25 10.61 20.21
N LEU A 403 -22.40 11.10 19.30
CA LEU A 403 -21.39 10.29 18.64
C LEU A 403 -20.33 9.78 19.62
N GLU A 404 -19.90 10.60 20.58
CA GLU A 404 -19.02 10.16 21.68
C GLU A 404 -19.69 9.11 22.57
N THR A 405 -21.01 9.20 22.76
CA THR A 405 -21.77 8.15 23.47
C THR A 405 -21.72 6.84 22.68
N ILE A 406 -21.95 6.87 21.37
CA ILE A 406 -21.83 5.70 20.49
C ILE A 406 -20.40 5.14 20.55
N ARG A 407 -19.39 6.00 20.45
CA ARG A 407 -17.98 5.61 20.55
C ARG A 407 -17.66 4.91 21.86
N SER A 408 -18.14 5.45 22.99
CA SER A 408 -17.88 4.87 24.32
C SER A 408 -18.48 3.47 24.51
N MET A 409 -19.50 3.13 23.72
CA MET A 409 -20.14 1.83 23.76
C MET A 409 -19.45 0.80 22.85
N LEU A 410 -18.56 1.22 21.93
CA LEU A 410 -17.91 0.33 20.99
C LEU A 410 -17.00 -0.70 21.69
N PRO A 411 -16.92 -1.94 21.16
CA PRO A 411 -15.92 -2.91 21.59
C PRO A 411 -14.50 -2.41 21.33
N SER A 412 -13.52 -2.87 22.12
CA SER A 412 -12.12 -2.45 22.01
C SER A 412 -11.53 -2.71 20.63
N LYS A 413 -11.92 -3.81 19.98
CA LYS A 413 -11.47 -4.17 18.62
C LYS A 413 -11.90 -3.11 17.59
N ASP A 414 -13.17 -2.71 17.61
CA ASP A 414 -13.69 -1.73 16.66
C ASP A 414 -13.18 -0.32 16.98
N LEU A 415 -12.92 0.00 18.25
CA LEU A 415 -12.22 1.23 18.63
C LEU A 415 -10.79 1.29 18.10
N GLN A 416 -10.03 0.19 18.21
CA GLN A 416 -8.69 0.09 17.65
C GLN A 416 -8.72 0.24 16.13
N MET A 417 -9.68 -0.40 15.45
CA MET A 417 -9.89 -0.24 14.01
C MET A 417 -10.11 1.25 13.66
N LEU A 418 -11.03 1.94 14.35
CA LEU A 418 -11.30 3.35 14.11
C LEU A 418 -10.05 4.23 14.29
N GLN A 419 -9.26 3.97 15.34
CA GLN A 419 -8.04 4.71 15.66
C GLN A 419 -6.90 4.44 14.68
N GLN A 420 -6.81 3.22 14.15
CA GLN A 420 -5.78 2.82 13.20
C GLN A 420 -5.91 3.60 11.88
N TYR A 421 -7.14 3.80 11.41
CA TYR A 421 -7.36 4.50 10.14
C TYR A 421 -7.40 6.02 10.30
N VAL A 422 -7.87 6.52 11.45
CA VAL A 422 -8.13 7.96 11.62
C VAL A 422 -7.78 8.44 13.02
N SER A 423 -6.87 9.41 13.09
CA SER A 423 -6.48 10.07 14.34
C SER A 423 -7.33 11.31 14.67
N ASP A 424 -7.88 12.00 13.67
CA ASP A 424 -8.65 13.23 13.88
C ASP A 424 -10.06 12.96 14.49
N PRO A 425 -10.42 13.58 15.64
CA PRO A 425 -11.74 13.44 16.25
C PRO A 425 -12.92 13.82 15.35
N TRP A 426 -12.76 14.84 14.49
CA TRP A 426 -13.80 15.25 13.55
C TRP A 426 -14.06 14.16 12.51
N ILE A 427 -13.01 13.58 11.93
CA ILE A 427 -13.15 12.50 10.94
C ILE A 427 -13.71 11.23 11.60
N GLN A 428 -13.25 10.91 12.82
CA GLN A 428 -13.83 9.82 13.62
C GLN A 428 -15.34 10.00 13.77
N SER A 429 -15.81 11.23 14.01
CA SER A 429 -17.24 11.52 14.14
C SER A 429 -18.02 11.28 12.84
N ILE A 430 -17.42 11.51 11.68
CA ILE A 430 -18.03 11.22 10.37
C ILE A 430 -18.11 9.71 10.14
N ILE A 431 -17.01 8.99 10.40
CA ILE A 431 -16.97 7.53 10.25
C ILE A 431 -17.96 6.86 11.20
N LEU A 432 -18.05 7.33 12.46
CA LEU A 432 -19.02 6.82 13.44
C LEU A 432 -20.47 7.02 12.96
N ARG A 433 -20.76 8.10 12.24
CA ARG A 433 -22.08 8.32 11.63
C ARG A 433 -22.36 7.33 10.50
N GLU A 434 -21.36 7.04 9.65
CA GLU A 434 -21.45 5.99 8.64
C GLU A 434 -21.67 4.62 9.27
N TRP A 435 -20.96 4.31 10.36
CA TRP A 435 -21.13 3.07 11.13
C TRP A 435 -22.53 2.97 11.74
N ALA A 436 -23.06 4.07 12.30
CA ALA A 436 -24.42 4.13 12.81
C ALA A 436 -25.47 3.92 11.70
N THR A 437 -25.24 4.51 10.52
CA THR A 437 -26.10 4.29 9.35
C THR A 437 -26.11 2.83 8.94
N GLU A 438 -24.94 2.22 8.84
CA GLU A 438 -24.80 0.82 8.42
C GLU A 438 -25.38 -0.15 9.46
N ALA A 439 -25.12 0.07 10.75
CA ALA A 439 -25.66 -0.74 11.84
C ALA A 439 -27.19 -0.74 11.85
N VAL A 440 -27.81 0.45 11.75
CA VAL A 440 -29.26 0.59 11.69
C VAL A 440 -29.82 -0.05 10.42
N ARG A 441 -29.15 0.11 9.27
CA ARG A 441 -29.57 -0.48 8.00
C ARG A 441 -29.57 -2.01 8.07
N ARG A 442 -28.50 -2.63 8.59
CA ARG A 442 -28.42 -4.09 8.77
C ARG A 442 -29.52 -4.62 9.68
N LYS A 443 -29.77 -3.94 10.82
CA LYS A 443 -30.85 -4.32 11.75
C LYS A 443 -32.26 -4.11 11.17
N ILE A 444 -32.48 -3.19 10.25
CA ILE A 444 -33.76 -3.06 9.51
C ILE A 444 -33.95 -4.21 8.54
N ARG A 445 -32.89 -4.60 7.82
CA ARG A 445 -32.96 -5.68 6.82
C ARG A 445 -32.97 -7.08 7.43
N GLY A 446 -32.57 -7.21 8.71
CA GLY A 446 -32.35 -8.52 9.33
C GLY A 446 -31.14 -9.25 8.76
N GLU A 447 -30.20 -8.51 8.13
CA GLU A 447 -28.98 -9.05 7.57
C GLU A 447 -27.98 -9.31 8.71
N ALA A 448 -27.51 -10.56 8.84
CA ALA A 448 -26.28 -10.85 9.57
C ALA A 448 -25.07 -10.30 8.78
N LYS A 449 -23.93 -10.11 9.44
CA LYS A 449 -22.66 -9.71 8.83
C LYS A 449 -22.42 -10.54 7.57
N PRO A 450 -22.22 -9.91 6.39
CA PRO A 450 -21.77 -10.66 5.22
C PRO A 450 -20.42 -11.30 5.60
N LEU A 451 -20.36 -12.63 5.51
CA LEU A 451 -19.17 -13.40 5.84
C LEU A 451 -17.98 -12.81 5.03
N SER A 452 -16.80 -12.69 5.63
CA SER A 452 -15.61 -12.45 4.81
C SER A 452 -15.40 -13.65 3.88
N MET A 453 -14.64 -13.52 2.78
CA MET A 453 -14.34 -14.68 1.92
C MET A 453 -13.73 -15.85 2.72
N ALA A 454 -12.88 -15.55 3.70
CA ALA A 454 -12.29 -16.54 4.59
C ALA A 454 -13.33 -17.16 5.54
N GLU A 455 -14.17 -16.34 6.18
CA GLU A 455 -15.25 -16.84 7.05
C GLU A 455 -16.29 -17.65 6.26
N HIS A 456 -16.56 -17.26 5.01
CA HIS A 456 -17.44 -17.97 4.11
C HIS A 456 -16.85 -19.33 3.75
N TYR A 457 -15.59 -19.36 3.34
CA TYR A 457 -14.85 -20.61 3.13
C TYR A 457 -14.89 -21.51 4.36
N GLU A 458 -14.59 -20.99 5.56
CA GLU A 458 -14.63 -21.76 6.80
C GLU A 458 -16.03 -22.28 7.17
N SER A 459 -17.08 -21.57 6.76
CA SER A 459 -18.47 -21.97 6.96
C SER A 459 -18.94 -23.09 6.00
N LEU A 460 -18.19 -23.34 4.92
CA LEU A 460 -18.55 -24.38 3.95
C LEU A 460 -18.35 -25.79 4.53
N PRO A 461 -19.26 -26.75 4.22
CA PRO A 461 -19.08 -28.15 4.53
C PRO A 461 -17.70 -28.67 4.08
N PRO A 462 -17.10 -29.64 4.78
CA PRO A 462 -15.76 -30.16 4.44
C PRO A 462 -15.61 -30.59 2.98
N GLU A 463 -16.64 -31.24 2.42
CA GLU A 463 -16.67 -31.70 1.02
C GLU A 463 -16.69 -30.53 0.01
N GLN A 464 -17.28 -29.40 0.38
CA GLN A 464 -17.31 -28.20 -0.45
C GLN A 464 -15.98 -27.45 -0.37
N ARG A 465 -15.35 -27.39 0.81
CA ARG A 465 -13.99 -26.84 0.96
C ARG A 465 -12.97 -27.63 0.16
N GLU A 466 -13.00 -28.97 0.23
CA GLU A 466 -12.12 -29.83 -0.56
C GLU A 466 -12.31 -29.62 -2.06
N ARG A 467 -13.56 -29.46 -2.52
CA ARG A 467 -13.83 -29.08 -3.92
C ARG A 467 -13.25 -27.72 -4.29
N LEU A 468 -13.31 -26.76 -3.37
CA LEU A 468 -12.85 -25.39 -3.58
C LEU A 468 -11.31 -25.32 -3.56
N ASP A 469 -10.66 -26.14 -2.72
CA ASP A 469 -9.20 -26.31 -2.66
C ASP A 469 -8.64 -26.98 -3.92
N LEU A 470 -9.43 -27.85 -4.54
CA LEU A 470 -9.07 -28.55 -5.78
C LEU A 470 -9.52 -27.80 -7.05
N ALA A 471 -10.30 -26.72 -6.90
CA ALA A 471 -10.78 -25.93 -8.03
C ALA A 471 -9.70 -24.97 -8.54
N PRO A 472 -9.70 -24.62 -9.84
CA PRO A 472 -8.91 -23.52 -10.36
C PRO A 472 -9.22 -22.22 -9.59
N PRO A 473 -8.24 -21.33 -9.37
CA PRO A 473 -8.40 -20.14 -8.54
C PRO A 473 -9.54 -19.21 -9.00
N GLU A 474 -9.81 -19.13 -10.30
CA GLU A 474 -10.94 -18.36 -10.85
C GLU A 474 -12.31 -18.96 -10.48
N GLU A 475 -12.42 -20.29 -10.47
CA GLU A 475 -13.65 -21.01 -10.13
C GLU A 475 -13.89 -20.99 -8.61
N ALA A 476 -12.82 -21.19 -7.83
CA ALA A 476 -12.84 -21.01 -6.38
C ALA A 476 -13.29 -19.60 -5.99
N ARG A 477 -12.72 -18.57 -6.63
CA ARG A 477 -13.09 -17.17 -6.40
C ARG A 477 -14.55 -16.91 -6.79
N LYS A 478 -14.99 -17.40 -7.93
CA LYS A 478 -16.37 -17.25 -8.39
C LYS A 478 -17.35 -17.88 -7.40
N ILE A 479 -17.09 -19.10 -6.92
CA ILE A 479 -17.92 -19.78 -5.93
C ILE A 479 -17.96 -19.00 -4.61
N LEU A 480 -16.81 -18.47 -4.16
CA LEU A 480 -16.73 -17.65 -2.95
C LEU A 480 -17.40 -16.28 -3.08
N ILE A 481 -17.45 -15.70 -4.29
CA ILE A 481 -18.12 -14.41 -4.56
C ILE A 481 -19.63 -14.61 -4.74
N GLU A 482 -20.05 -15.67 -5.43
CA GLU A 482 -21.47 -15.98 -5.69
C GLU A 482 -22.19 -16.46 -4.42
N GLY A 483 -21.46 -16.89 -3.39
CA GLY A 483 -21.98 -17.27 -2.08
C GLY A 483 -22.11 -16.13 -1.06
N LEU A 484 -21.70 -14.90 -1.41
CA LEU A 484 -21.77 -13.67 -0.60
C LEU A 484 -22.89 -12.74 -1.07
#